data_AF-A0AA90QD91-F1
#
_entry.id   AF-A0AA90QD91-F1
#
_cell.length_a   1.000
_cell.length_b   1.000
_cell.length_c   1.000
_cell.angle_alpha   90.00
_cell.angle_beta   90.00
_cell.angle_gamma   90.00
#
_symmetry.space_group_name_H-M   'P 1'
#
loop_
_entity.id
_entity.type
_entity.pdbx_description
1 polymer ?
#
loop_
_entity_poly.entity_id
_entity_poly.type
_entity_poly.pdbx_seq_one_letter_code
_entity_poly.pdbx_strand_id
1 'polypeptide(L)'
;MNVNGIGSDRIEAMMAQLKAAAARPAGGVGPAVKVTPEPAVAKVDFADALKNSIAQVSEAQLKAGEQGKAFTMGDDKVSLSDVMVSMQKASIGFQATVQVRNKLVSAYQEIMNMQV
;
A
#
# COMPACT_ATOMS: atom_id res chain seq x y z
N MET A 1 38.92 49.60 -32.77
CA MET A 1 37.77 50.11 -32.00
C MET A 1 37.41 49.10 -30.91
N ASN A 2 37.28 49.61 -29.68
CA ASN A 2 36.88 49.04 -28.38
C ASN A 2 36.60 47.52 -28.21
N VAL A 3 37.44 46.89 -27.37
CA VAL A 3 37.29 45.55 -26.77
C VAL A 3 36.88 45.60 -25.28
N ASN A 4 36.08 46.60 -24.87
CA ASN A 4 35.81 46.90 -23.45
C ASN A 4 34.34 46.66 -23.04
N GLY A 5 33.76 45.50 -23.38
CA GLY A 5 32.34 45.21 -23.08
C GLY A 5 32.06 43.90 -22.34
N ILE A 6 32.87 42.84 -22.53
CA ILE A 6 32.48 41.49 -22.08
C ILE A 6 32.79 41.25 -20.59
N GLY A 7 33.69 42.04 -20.00
CA GLY A 7 34.06 41.93 -18.58
C GLY A 7 33.06 42.59 -17.64
N SER A 8 32.53 43.76 -18.00
CA SER A 8 31.70 44.59 -17.14
C SER A 8 30.34 43.95 -16.86
N ASP A 9 29.65 43.46 -17.89
CA ASP A 9 28.33 42.84 -17.77
C ASP A 9 28.33 41.59 -16.87
N ARG A 10 29.42 40.81 -16.91
CA ARG A 10 29.57 39.61 -16.08
C ARG A 10 29.89 39.93 -14.64
N ILE A 11 30.69 40.97 -14.39
CA ILE A 11 30.99 41.44 -13.04
C ILE A 11 29.73 42.04 -12.41
N GLU A 12 28.93 42.76 -13.19
CA GLU A 12 27.67 43.35 -12.74
C GLU A 12 26.62 42.27 -12.40
N ALA A 13 26.52 41.21 -13.21
CA ALA A 13 25.70 40.04 -12.92
C ALA A 13 26.15 39.31 -11.65
N MET A 14 27.46 39.17 -11.44
CA MET A 14 28.02 38.50 -10.26
C MET A 14 27.84 39.33 -8.99
N MET A 15 27.97 40.67 -9.08
CA MET A 15 27.70 41.59 -7.97
C MET A 15 26.21 41.65 -7.61
N ALA A 16 25.32 41.59 -8.61
CA ALA A 16 23.88 41.48 -8.39
C ALA A 16 23.52 40.17 -7.66
N GLN A 17 24.17 39.07 -8.02
CA GLN A 17 23.99 37.78 -7.36
C GLN A 17 24.54 37.77 -5.92
N LEU A 18 25.69 38.42 -5.68
CA LEU A 18 26.25 38.58 -4.33
C LEU A 18 25.35 39.45 -3.44
N LYS A 19 24.78 40.53 -3.99
CA LYS A 19 23.85 41.42 -3.29
C LYS A 19 22.51 40.74 -2.97
N ALA A 20 22.03 39.87 -3.87
CA ALA A 20 20.83 39.06 -3.64
C ALA A 20 21.07 37.96 -2.57
N ALA A 21 22.29 37.42 -2.47
CA ALA A 21 22.65 36.47 -1.42
C ALA A 21 22.82 37.16 -0.05
N ALA A 22 23.36 38.38 -0.01
CA ALA A 22 23.53 39.16 1.22
C ALA A 22 22.21 39.74 1.77
N ALA A 23 21.18 39.87 0.94
CA ALA A 23 19.85 40.33 1.34
C ALA A 23 18.92 39.20 1.80
N ARG A 24 19.36 37.94 1.86
CA ARG A 24 18.60 36.85 2.49
C ARG A 24 18.83 36.93 4.00
N PRO A 25 17.82 37.29 4.81
CA PRO A 25 17.96 37.23 6.26
C PRO A 25 18.20 35.76 6.61
N ALA A 26 19.28 35.48 7.34
CA ALA A 26 19.52 34.19 7.98
C ALA A 26 18.51 34.01 9.14
N GLY A 27 17.24 33.82 8.79
CA GLY A 27 16.13 33.77 9.74
C GLY A 27 14.80 33.96 9.02
N GLY A 28 14.19 32.86 8.59
CA GLY A 28 12.89 32.91 7.92
C GLY A 28 12.46 31.54 7.45
N VAL A 29 11.65 30.90 8.29
CA VAL A 29 10.80 29.75 7.95
C VAL A 29 10.20 29.98 6.56
N GLY A 30 10.54 29.10 5.62
CA GLY A 30 10.02 29.15 4.25
C GLY A 30 8.48 29.04 4.23
N PRO A 31 7.83 29.50 3.14
CA PRO A 31 6.39 29.59 3.06
C PRO A 31 5.76 28.23 3.34
N ALA A 32 4.74 28.22 4.20
CA ALA A 32 3.93 27.06 4.51
C ALA A 32 3.64 26.28 3.23
N VAL A 33 4.18 25.07 3.14
CA VAL A 33 3.74 24.08 2.16
C VAL A 33 2.24 23.95 2.36
N LYS A 34 1.46 24.55 1.46
CA LYS A 34 0.05 24.22 1.32
C LYS A 34 0.03 22.74 0.98
N VAL A 35 -0.27 21.92 1.98
CA VAL A 35 -0.67 20.53 1.77
C VAL A 35 -1.98 20.62 1.01
N THR A 36 -1.89 20.60 -0.32
CA THR A 36 -3.03 20.28 -1.18
C THR A 36 -3.56 18.94 -0.68
N PRO A 37 -4.85 18.83 -0.31
CA PRO A 37 -5.41 17.55 0.07
C PRO A 37 -5.24 16.62 -1.14
N GLU A 38 -4.39 15.62 -0.97
CA GLU A 38 -4.24 14.49 -1.87
C GLU A 38 -5.66 13.94 -2.14
N PRO A 39 -6.00 13.59 -3.40
CA PRO A 39 -7.30 13.02 -3.69
C PRO A 39 -7.52 11.86 -2.72
N ALA A 40 -8.63 11.92 -1.97
CA ALA A 40 -8.95 10.93 -0.96
C ALA A 40 -8.81 9.55 -1.58
N VAL A 41 -7.73 8.84 -1.22
CA VAL A 41 -7.55 7.44 -1.55
C VAL A 41 -8.84 6.78 -1.10
N ALA A 42 -9.56 6.17 -2.05
CA ALA A 42 -10.80 5.48 -1.76
C ALA A 42 -10.55 4.60 -0.54
N LYS A 43 -11.15 4.96 0.60
CA LYS A 43 -10.99 4.20 1.83
C LYS A 43 -11.60 2.83 1.55
N VAL A 44 -10.76 1.87 1.19
CA VAL A 44 -11.15 0.48 1.21
C VAL A 44 -11.46 0.19 2.67
N ASP A 45 -12.74 -0.03 2.95
CA ASP A 45 -13.15 -0.38 4.30
C ASP A 45 -12.51 -1.71 4.67
N PHE A 46 -11.73 -1.71 5.75
CA PHE A 46 -10.99 -2.88 6.18
C PHE A 46 -11.96 -4.03 6.52
N ALA A 47 -13.15 -3.74 7.07
CA ALA A 47 -14.13 -4.76 7.39
C ALA A 47 -14.70 -5.37 6.10
N ASP A 48 -14.94 -4.56 5.06
CA ASP A 48 -15.33 -5.09 3.75
C ASP A 48 -14.22 -5.94 3.10
N ALA A 49 -12.96 -5.48 3.16
CA ALA A 49 -11.83 -6.26 2.65
C ALA A 49 -11.65 -7.59 3.39
N LEU A 50 -11.81 -7.58 4.72
CA LEU A 50 -11.77 -8.77 5.55
C LEU A 50 -12.92 -9.73 5.24
N LYS A 51 -14.15 -9.19 5.12
CA LYS A 51 -15.34 -9.97 4.75
C LYS A 51 -15.17 -10.64 3.38
N ASN A 52 -14.66 -9.90 2.41
CA ASN A 52 -14.35 -10.43 1.08
C ASN A 52 -13.27 -11.53 1.15
N SER A 53 -12.24 -11.35 1.97
CA SER A 53 -11.19 -12.35 2.16
C SER A 53 -11.73 -13.66 2.78
N ILE A 54 -12.60 -13.56 3.78
CA ILE A 54 -13.25 -14.73 4.39
C ILE A 54 -14.15 -15.45 3.37
N ALA A 55 -14.91 -14.68 2.58
CA ALA A 55 -15.74 -15.24 1.51
C ALA A 55 -14.91 -15.99 0.46
N GLN A 56 -13.78 -15.42 0.04
CA GLN A 56 -12.85 -16.06 -0.89
C GLN A 56 -12.28 -17.38 -0.35
N VAL A 57 -12.00 -17.45 0.95
CA VAL A 57 -11.52 -18.70 1.57
C VAL A 57 -12.60 -19.77 1.57
N SER A 58 -13.85 -19.40 1.85
CA SER A 58 -14.99 -20.32 1.75
C SER A 58 -15.19 -20.81 0.33
N GLU A 59 -15.08 -19.93 -0.67
CA GLU A 59 -15.19 -20.28 -2.08
C GLU A 59 -14.05 -21.22 -2.52
N ALA A 60 -12.81 -20.94 -2.07
CA ALA A 60 -11.66 -21.80 -2.35
C ALA A 60 -11.83 -23.21 -1.78
N GLN A 61 -12.43 -23.36 -0.59
CA GLN A 61 -12.76 -24.66 0.00
C GLN A 61 -13.80 -25.43 -0.83
N LEU A 62 -14.88 -24.75 -1.25
CA LEU A 62 -15.92 -25.36 -2.08
C LEU A 62 -15.35 -25.81 -3.43
N LYS A 63 -14.61 -24.93 -4.10
CA LYS A 63 -13.98 -25.21 -5.38
C LYS A 63 -13.00 -26.39 -5.32
N ALA A 64 -12.17 -26.47 -4.27
CA ALA A 64 -11.27 -27.60 -4.08
C ALA A 64 -12.04 -28.93 -3.90
N GLY A 65 -13.17 -28.90 -3.17
CA GLY A 65 -14.05 -30.06 -3.03
C GLY A 65 -14.73 -30.48 -4.33
N GLU A 66 -15.17 -29.52 -5.15
CA GLU A 66 -15.74 -29.78 -6.48
C GLU A 66 -14.71 -30.38 -7.44
N GLN A 67 -13.49 -29.82 -7.47
CA GLN A 67 -12.40 -30.35 -8.26
C GLN A 67 -12.04 -31.79 -7.85
N GLY A 68 -12.00 -32.07 -6.54
CA GLY A 68 -11.82 -33.42 -6.03
C GLY A 68 -12.91 -34.38 -6.53
N LYS A 69 -14.19 -33.97 -6.45
CA LYS A 69 -15.30 -34.78 -6.98
C LYS A 69 -15.21 -34.99 -8.48
N ALA A 70 -14.91 -33.95 -9.26
CA ALA A 70 -14.76 -34.03 -10.71
C ALA A 70 -13.67 -35.01 -11.12
N PHE A 71 -12.53 -34.98 -10.42
CA PHE A 71 -11.45 -35.94 -10.61
C PHE A 71 -11.89 -37.39 -10.32
N THR A 72 -12.57 -37.65 -9.21
CA THR A 72 -13.04 -39.01 -8.87
C THR A 72 -14.10 -39.52 -9.85
N MET A 73 -14.81 -38.62 -10.53
CA MET A 73 -15.77 -38.94 -11.60
C MET A 73 -15.10 -39.17 -12.97
N GLY A 74 -13.77 -39.03 -13.06
CA GLY A 74 -13.01 -39.27 -14.30
C GLY A 74 -13.04 -38.11 -15.29
N ASP A 75 -13.23 -36.86 -14.83
CA ASP A 75 -13.14 -35.69 -15.70
C ASP A 75 -11.68 -35.42 -16.10
N ASP A 76 -11.35 -35.67 -17.37
CA ASP A 76 -10.03 -35.47 -17.96
C ASP A 76 -9.55 -34.00 -17.93
N LYS A 77 -10.45 -33.04 -17.65
CA LYS A 77 -10.11 -31.61 -17.55
C LYS A 77 -9.52 -31.22 -16.20
N VAL A 78 -9.60 -32.10 -15.20
CA VAL A 78 -9.10 -31.85 -13.84
C VAL A 78 -7.96 -32.80 -13.55
N SER A 79 -6.73 -32.26 -13.49
CA SER A 79 -5.57 -33.06 -13.09
C SER A 79 -5.56 -33.29 -11.58
N LEU A 80 -5.13 -34.49 -11.15
CA LEU A 80 -4.88 -34.78 -9.73
C LEU A 80 -3.96 -33.73 -9.09
N SER A 81 -2.97 -33.24 -9.85
CA SER A 81 -2.06 -32.20 -9.38
C SER A 81 -2.79 -30.90 -9.05
N ASP A 82 -3.76 -30.50 -9.89
CA ASP A 82 -4.55 -29.29 -9.66
C ASP A 82 -5.46 -29.43 -8.44
N VAL A 83 -6.08 -30.60 -8.25
CA VAL A 83 -6.88 -30.90 -7.05
C VAL A 83 -6.01 -30.76 -5.80
N MET A 84 -4.84 -31.40 -5.79
CA MET A 84 -3.94 -31.37 -4.63
C MET A 84 -3.46 -29.94 -4.32
N VAL A 85 -3.10 -29.16 -5.34
CA VAL A 85 -2.68 -27.76 -5.16
C VAL A 85 -3.84 -26.91 -4.64
N SER A 86 -5.05 -27.06 -5.19
CA SER A 86 -6.23 -26.34 -4.71
C SER A 86 -6.57 -26.69 -3.27
N MET A 87 -6.50 -27.97 -2.89
CA MET A 87 -6.70 -28.40 -1.50
C MET A 87 -5.66 -27.82 -0.54
N GLN A 88 -4.39 -27.79 -0.94
CA GLN A 88 -3.33 -27.16 -0.15
C GLN A 88 -3.55 -25.65 0.01
N LYS A 89 -3.89 -24.95 -1.08
CA LYS A 89 -4.22 -23.51 -1.05
C LYS A 89 -5.38 -23.22 -0.11
N ALA A 90 -6.46 -23.99 -0.19
CA ALA A 90 -7.63 -23.85 0.68
C ALA A 90 -7.27 -24.09 2.16
N SER A 91 -6.44 -25.10 2.44
CA SER A 91 -5.99 -25.41 3.81
C SER A 91 -5.14 -24.28 4.40
N ILE A 92 -4.15 -23.79 3.66
CA ILE A 92 -3.28 -22.69 4.09
C ILE A 92 -4.08 -21.39 4.28
N GLY A 93 -4.97 -21.07 3.33
CA GLY A 93 -5.83 -19.88 3.40
C GLY A 93 -6.78 -19.92 4.61
N PHE A 94 -7.33 -21.10 4.92
CA PHE A 94 -8.14 -21.30 6.12
C PHE A 94 -7.33 -21.09 7.40
N GLN A 95 -6.13 -21.67 7.50
CA GLN A 95 -5.25 -21.49 8.66
C GLN A 95 -4.91 -20.01 8.88
N ALA A 96 -4.59 -19.28 7.81
CA ALA A 96 -4.34 -17.84 7.88
C ALA A 96 -5.57 -17.07 8.39
N THR A 97 -6.77 -17.43 7.93
CA THR A 97 -8.03 -16.82 8.38
C THR A 97 -8.28 -17.03 9.87
N VAL A 98 -7.99 -18.22 10.40
CA VAL A 98 -8.09 -18.50 11.83
C VAL A 98 -7.14 -17.61 12.64
N GLN A 99 -5.92 -17.38 12.15
CA GLN A 99 -4.97 -16.49 12.82
C GLN A 99 -5.48 -15.03 12.84
N VAL A 100 -6.04 -14.56 11.73
CA VAL A 100 -6.64 -13.22 11.66
C VAL A 100 -7.83 -13.10 12.61
N ARG A 101 -8.73 -14.10 12.64
CA ARG A 101 -9.85 -14.16 13.60
C ARG A 101 -9.33 -14.06 15.04
N ASN A 102 -8.33 -14.86 15.41
CA ASN A 102 -7.78 -14.87 16.75
C ASN A 102 -7.18 -13.50 17.11
N LYS A 103 -6.43 -12.87 16.20
CA LYS A 103 -5.89 -11.54 16.40
C LYS A 103 -6.96 -10.47 16.60
N LEU A 104 -8.05 -10.52 15.84
CA LEU A 104 -9.16 -9.57 15.98
C LEU A 104 -9.89 -9.75 17.32
N VAL A 105 -10.10 -10.99 17.76
CA VAL A 105 -10.70 -11.28 19.07
C VAL A 105 -9.78 -10.77 20.19
N SER A 106 -8.48 -11.02 20.10
CA SER A 106 -7.50 -10.50 21.06
C SER A 106 -7.47 -8.97 21.10
N ALA A 107 -7.49 -8.30 19.94
CA ALA A 107 -7.50 -6.84 19.87
C ALA A 107 -8.78 -6.25 20.51
N TYR A 108 -9.93 -6.89 20.30
CA TYR A 108 -11.17 -6.49 20.98
C TYR A 108 -11.08 -6.67 22.50
N GLN A 109 -10.54 -7.81 22.96
CA GLN A 109 -10.29 -8.05 24.37
C GLN A 109 -9.29 -7.06 24.97
N GLU A 110 -8.25 -6.68 24.24
CA GLU A 110 -7.25 -5.69 24.66
C GLU A 110 -7.88 -4.32 24.86
N ILE A 111 -8.74 -3.87 23.94
CA ILE A 111 -9.50 -2.62 24.09
C ILE A 111 -10.43 -2.67 25.31
N MET A 112 -11.10 -3.80 25.56
CA MET A 112 -11.94 -3.98 26.76
C MET A 112 -11.14 -3.94 28.07
N ASN A 113 -9.89 -4.41 28.05
CA ASN A 113 -9.03 -4.48 29.23
C ASN A 113 -8.17 -3.22 29.44
N MET A 114 -8.13 -2.29 28.47
CA MET A 114 -7.63 -0.94 28.74
C MET A 114 -8.59 -0.26 29.71
N GLN A 115 -8.10 -0.01 30.92
CA GLN A 115 -8.84 0.72 31.94
C GLN A 115 -9.19 2.12 31.45
N VAL A 116 -10.44 2.53 31.71
CA VAL A 116 -10.89 3.93 31.66
C VAL A 116 -10.11 4.81 32.61
#